data_AF-A0A7G9QSN5-F1
#
_entry.id   AF-A0A7G9QSN5-F1
#
_cell.length_a   1.000
_cell.length_b   1.000
_cell.length_c   1.000
_cell.angle_alpha   90.00
_cell.angle_beta   90.00
_cell.angle_gamma   90.00
#
_symmetry.space_group_name_H-M   'P 1'
#
loop_
_entity.id
_entity.type
_entity.pdbx_description
1 polymer ?
#
loop_
_entity_poly.entity_id
_entity_poly.type
_entity_poly.pdbx_seq_one_letter_code
_entity_poly.pdbx_strand_id
1 'polypeptide(L)'
;MLRFLLRAGLLALAGFACAPSFARGASPPVSASAREPWIGPWHGTLDAGKRRLRLQLTIGKDASGLWQGQLESLDQAPGQGMPLSELSVGDDGLRFSLPAKGIRYEGTWEPEGNHFVGTFRQGAAFPLAFARGPFAAAPLVQGLDGAWEGTTLRNGVEMRMALRVGTGNGGTVATFDAPDMLAKAMPVTALARDGDRIRFTLPTAGVSFAGRIEGEELSGRWTDGSRSRFRRTGSSAEAVAPRRPQTPRSPFPYRDLDASIPGIVAPGVTLSATLSLPDGDGPFPAAILITGSGPQDRDESAFGHKPFAVLADHLARRGVAVLRYDDRGVGRSTGRHAGATSADFANDANAAFAWLAAQPGIDANAIGFIGHSEGGIVGPLAALDNPKVAWMVLLAAPGVPIAAMLEAQRKALAQAQGRSAAEQEASEALQAGAMRIAGSTLDEAAARSALDALLDEAAKLPPASRDAMRKQALDPWFRWFVRHDPAQALARFPGPILALNGALDRQVLPRQNLEGIRAATASNRDAATRELAGLNHLFQTARTGGLGEYAAIEETMSPLALDAVSGWIVERYPARTPASPD
;
A
#
# COMPACT_ATOMS: atom_id res chain seq x y z
N MET A 1 6.60 0.07 -9.29
CA MET A 1 7.16 -0.25 -7.95
C MET A 1 6.23 0.15 -6.80
N LEU A 2 5.44 1.22 -6.93
CA LEU A 2 4.43 1.64 -5.92
C LEU A 2 3.35 0.56 -5.64
N ARG A 3 2.84 -0.12 -6.67
CA ARG A 3 1.96 -1.32 -6.53
C ARG A 3 2.59 -2.50 -5.77
N PHE A 4 3.92 -2.56 -5.64
CA PHE A 4 4.62 -3.66 -4.96
C PHE A 4 5.02 -3.33 -3.52
N LEU A 5 4.94 -2.07 -3.10
CA LEU A 5 5.06 -1.69 -1.68
C LEU A 5 3.72 -1.85 -0.92
N LEU A 6 2.59 -1.91 -1.64
CA LEU A 6 1.23 -1.89 -1.05
C LEU A 6 0.44 -3.21 -1.14
N ARG A 7 1.06 -4.34 -1.46
CA ARG A 7 0.38 -5.65 -1.48
C ARG A 7 0.85 -6.58 -0.37
N ALA A 8 0.58 -6.20 0.87
CA ALA A 8 0.29 -7.14 1.95
C ALA A 8 -1.24 -7.26 2.05
N GLY A 9 -1.81 -8.30 1.44
CA GLY A 9 -3.18 -8.69 1.75
C GLY A 9 -3.27 -9.02 3.23
N LEU A 10 -4.13 -8.31 3.95
CA LEU A 10 -4.42 -8.54 5.35
C LEU A 10 -4.85 -10.01 5.55
N LEU A 11 -3.98 -10.82 6.15
CA LEU A 11 -4.34 -11.42 7.43
C LEU A 11 -3.69 -10.53 8.48
N ALA A 12 -4.43 -9.54 8.97
CA ALA A 12 -4.05 -8.81 10.17
C ALA A 12 -5.22 -8.94 11.15
N LEU A 13 -5.00 -9.71 12.21
CA LEU A 13 -5.87 -9.68 13.38
C LEU A 13 -5.55 -8.38 14.13
N ALA A 14 -6.20 -7.29 13.75
CA ALA A 14 -6.15 -6.07 14.55
C ALA A 14 -6.77 -6.37 15.93
N GLY A 15 -5.98 -6.17 16.98
CA GLY A 15 -6.39 -6.24 18.37
C GLY A 15 -7.16 -4.99 18.77
N PHE A 16 -8.30 -5.17 19.41
CA PHE A 16 -9.02 -4.11 20.10
C PHE A 16 -9.34 -4.55 21.53
N ALA A 17 -9.07 -3.63 22.45
CA ALA A 17 -9.57 -3.46 23.83
C ALA A 17 -9.54 -4.65 24.80
N CYS A 18 -8.78 -4.46 25.89
CA CYS A 18 -8.79 -5.27 27.11
C CYS A 18 -10.20 -5.38 27.72
N ALA A 19 -10.63 -6.60 28.02
CA ALA A 19 -11.60 -6.89 29.09
C ALA A 19 -10.82 -7.26 30.38
N PRO A 20 -11.37 -7.01 31.57
CA PRO A 20 -10.61 -7.08 32.81
C PRO A 20 -10.20 -8.52 33.17
N SER A 21 -9.01 -8.62 33.75
CA SER A 21 -8.42 -9.84 34.31
C SER A 21 -9.24 -10.31 35.51
N PHE A 22 -9.72 -11.56 35.49
CA PHE A 22 -10.28 -12.19 36.69
C PHE A 22 -9.15 -12.67 37.61
N ALA A 23 -9.27 -12.30 38.89
CA ALA A 23 -8.31 -12.57 39.95
C ALA A 23 -8.16 -14.07 40.26
N ARG A 24 -6.93 -14.46 40.62
CA ARG A 24 -6.56 -15.79 41.09
C ARG A 24 -7.05 -16.01 42.53
N GLY A 25 -7.96 -16.96 42.73
CA GLY A 25 -8.17 -17.64 44.00
C GLY A 25 -7.53 -19.02 43.95
N ALA A 26 -6.64 -19.32 44.89
CA ALA A 26 -6.06 -20.65 45.05
C ALA A 26 -7.09 -21.60 45.68
N SER A 27 -7.29 -22.78 45.08
CA SER A 27 -8.09 -23.88 45.63
C SER A 27 -7.25 -25.17 45.68
N PRO A 28 -7.47 -26.06 46.68
CA PRO A 28 -6.61 -27.19 47.04
C PRO A 28 -6.75 -28.37 46.03
N PRO A 29 -5.89 -29.42 46.10
CA PRO A 29 -5.81 -30.40 45.03
C PRO A 29 -7.05 -31.29 45.04
N VAL A 30 -7.83 -31.24 43.95
CA VAL A 30 -8.93 -32.18 43.70
C VAL A 30 -8.40 -33.35 42.89
N SER A 31 -8.63 -34.55 43.43
CA SER A 31 -8.33 -35.85 42.85
C SER A 31 -8.81 -36.00 41.41
N ALA A 32 -8.04 -36.75 40.62
CA ALA A 32 -8.28 -37.04 39.21
C ALA A 32 -9.66 -37.68 38.96
N SER A 33 -10.66 -36.86 38.66
CA SER A 33 -11.83 -37.28 37.87
C SER A 33 -11.51 -37.07 36.38
N ALA A 34 -12.01 -37.96 35.54
CA ALA A 34 -11.75 -38.03 34.11
C ALA A 34 -11.85 -36.65 33.44
N ARG A 35 -10.70 -36.09 33.02
CA ARG A 35 -10.68 -34.92 32.15
C ARG A 35 -11.35 -35.31 30.84
N GLU A 36 -12.37 -34.57 30.43
CA GLU A 36 -12.90 -34.68 29.07
C GLU A 36 -11.72 -34.57 28.09
N PRO A 37 -11.60 -35.50 27.13
CA PRO A 37 -10.37 -35.65 26.36
C PRO A 37 -10.02 -34.39 25.55
N TRP A 38 -10.98 -33.53 25.27
CA TRP A 38 -10.81 -32.38 24.38
C TRP A 38 -10.23 -31.13 25.04
N ILE A 39 -10.26 -31.04 26.37
CA ILE A 39 -9.83 -29.86 27.12
C ILE A 39 -8.30 -29.72 27.06
N GLY A 40 -7.84 -28.52 26.73
CA GLY A 40 -6.43 -28.16 26.72
C GLY A 40 -5.97 -27.49 25.42
N PRO A 41 -4.66 -27.31 25.28
CA PRO A 41 -4.05 -26.71 24.09
C PRO A 41 -3.99 -27.71 22.93
N TRP A 42 -4.19 -27.17 21.72
CA TRP A 42 -4.09 -27.82 20.43
C TRP A 42 -3.35 -26.90 19.45
N HIS A 43 -2.52 -27.44 18.58
CA HIS A 43 -1.71 -26.63 17.67
C HIS A 43 -1.83 -27.09 16.23
N GLY A 44 -1.84 -26.14 15.29
CA GLY A 44 -1.92 -26.41 13.87
C GLY A 44 -1.14 -25.38 13.07
N THR A 45 -0.55 -25.81 11.95
CA THR A 45 0.13 -24.88 11.03
C THR A 45 -0.73 -24.69 9.80
N LEU A 46 -1.27 -23.48 9.63
CA LEU A 46 -2.04 -23.10 8.46
C LEU A 46 -1.08 -22.70 7.33
N ASP A 47 -1.07 -23.46 6.24
CA ASP A 47 -0.33 -23.11 5.03
C ASP A 47 -1.23 -22.30 4.09
N ALA A 48 -1.09 -20.97 4.13
CA ALA A 48 -1.79 -20.04 3.25
C ALA A 48 -0.96 -19.69 2.00
N GLY A 49 -0.09 -20.60 1.56
CA GLY A 49 0.81 -20.45 0.42
C GLY A 49 2.04 -19.60 0.74
N LYS A 50 1.88 -18.27 0.78
CA LYS A 50 3.02 -17.35 1.01
C LYS A 50 3.44 -17.22 2.47
N ARG A 51 2.62 -17.74 3.39
CA ARG A 51 2.83 -17.67 4.83
C ARG A 51 2.37 -18.98 5.44
N ARG A 52 3.18 -19.49 6.37
CA ARG A 52 2.77 -20.52 7.32
C ARG A 52 2.47 -19.82 8.64
N LEU A 53 1.29 -20.06 9.19
CA LEU A 53 0.84 -19.49 10.45
C LEU A 53 0.64 -20.59 11.48
N ARG A 54 1.34 -20.48 12.59
CA ARG A 54 1.21 -21.31 13.78
C ARG A 54 0.00 -20.83 14.57
N LEU A 55 -1.06 -21.63 14.55
CA LEU A 55 -2.31 -21.38 15.25
C LEU A 55 -2.38 -22.25 16.50
N GLN A 56 -2.52 -21.60 17.66
CA GLN A 56 -2.77 -22.24 18.93
C GLN A 56 -4.26 -22.15 19.25
N LEU A 57 -4.93 -23.28 19.30
CA LEU A 57 -6.31 -23.42 19.77
C LEU A 57 -6.27 -23.87 21.23
N THR A 58 -7.03 -23.22 22.10
CA THR A 58 -7.21 -23.65 23.50
C THR A 58 -8.68 -23.94 23.71
N ILE A 59 -9.00 -25.18 24.10
CA ILE A 59 -10.37 -25.65 24.37
C ILE A 59 -10.56 -25.79 25.87
N GLY A 60 -11.69 -25.31 26.38
CA GLY A 60 -12.09 -25.48 27.77
C GLY A 60 -13.61 -25.45 27.92
N LYS A 61 -14.07 -25.37 29.16
CA LYS A 61 -15.48 -25.14 29.51
C LYS A 61 -15.61 -23.90 30.40
N ASP A 62 -16.71 -23.20 30.27
CA ASP A 62 -17.06 -22.12 31.18
C ASP A 62 -17.64 -22.68 32.50
N ALA A 63 -18.01 -21.79 33.43
CA ALA A 63 -18.59 -22.16 34.72
C ALA A 63 -19.94 -22.89 34.63
N SER A 64 -20.63 -22.79 33.48
CA SER A 64 -21.90 -23.48 33.21
C SER A 64 -21.73 -24.85 32.54
N GLY A 65 -20.49 -25.21 32.19
CA GLY A 65 -20.15 -26.47 31.51
C GLY A 65 -20.28 -26.41 29.99
N LEU A 66 -20.52 -25.23 29.41
CA LEU A 66 -20.54 -25.03 27.96
C LEU A 66 -19.12 -24.93 27.40
N TRP A 67 -18.95 -25.43 26.17
CA TRP A 67 -17.67 -25.36 25.46
C TRP A 67 -17.27 -23.91 25.18
N GLN A 68 -16.03 -23.58 25.53
CA GLN A 68 -15.39 -22.31 25.18
C GLN A 68 -14.02 -22.58 24.58
N GLY A 69 -13.55 -21.67 23.75
CA GLY A 69 -12.18 -21.75 23.29
C GLY A 69 -11.63 -20.44 22.81
N GLN A 70 -10.32 -20.42 22.62
CA GLN A 70 -9.59 -19.28 22.08
C GLN A 70 -8.67 -19.75 20.96
N LEU A 71 -8.61 -18.95 19.89
CA LEU A 71 -7.65 -19.14 18.79
C LEU A 71 -6.64 -18.01 18.81
N GLU A 72 -5.37 -18.36 18.86
CA GLU A 72 -4.24 -17.43 18.83
C GLU A 72 -3.36 -17.71 17.62
N SER A 73 -2.86 -16.66 16.97
CA SER A 73 -1.80 -16.80 15.96
C SER A 73 -0.46 -16.36 16.57
N LEU A 74 0.44 -17.32 16.77
CA LEU A 74 1.75 -17.07 17.38
C LEU A 74 2.66 -16.20 16.52
N ASP A 75 2.39 -16.10 15.22
CA ASP A 75 3.20 -15.35 14.26
C ASP A 75 2.65 -13.95 13.97
N GLN A 76 1.47 -13.61 14.51
CA GLN A 76 0.79 -12.34 14.21
C GLN A 76 0.44 -11.54 15.45
N ALA A 77 0.00 -12.20 16.53
CA ALA A 77 -0.38 -11.56 17.79
C ALA A 77 -0.13 -12.51 18.98
N PRO A 78 1.15 -12.85 19.26
CA PRO A 78 1.47 -13.77 20.36
C PRO A 78 1.02 -13.20 21.71
N GLY A 79 0.43 -14.05 22.54
CA GLY A 79 -0.21 -13.74 23.81
C GLY A 79 -1.63 -13.19 23.70
N GLN A 80 -2.18 -13.01 22.48
CA GLN A 80 -3.51 -12.45 22.26
C GLN A 80 -4.47 -13.48 21.67
N GLY A 81 -4.96 -14.39 22.52
CA GLY A 81 -5.99 -15.37 22.15
C GLY A 81 -7.34 -14.69 21.87
N MET A 82 -7.95 -15.01 20.74
CA MET A 82 -9.28 -14.53 20.38
C MET A 82 -10.35 -15.52 20.83
N PRO A 83 -11.36 -15.11 21.61
CA PRO A 83 -12.45 -15.98 22.01
C PRO A 83 -13.29 -16.41 20.81
N LEU A 84 -13.48 -17.72 20.66
CA LEU A 84 -14.35 -18.31 19.64
C LEU A 84 -15.81 -17.94 19.95
N SER A 85 -16.57 -17.58 18.92
CA SER A 85 -17.99 -17.25 19.07
C SER A 85 -18.87 -18.49 19.12
N GLU A 86 -18.44 -19.56 18.46
CA GLU A 86 -19.06 -20.88 18.51
C GLU A 86 -17.96 -21.93 18.60
N LEU A 87 -18.17 -22.96 19.42
CA LEU A 87 -17.29 -24.11 19.52
C LEU A 87 -18.12 -25.37 19.77
N SER A 88 -17.92 -26.38 18.95
CA SER A 88 -18.41 -27.75 19.17
C SER A 88 -17.26 -28.72 19.00
N VAL A 89 -17.10 -29.64 19.94
CA VAL A 89 -16.03 -30.64 19.93
C VAL A 89 -16.53 -31.96 20.52
N GLY A 90 -16.22 -33.06 19.85
CA GLY A 90 -16.58 -34.42 20.25
C GLY A 90 -16.01 -35.45 19.28
N ASP A 91 -16.46 -36.69 19.40
CA ASP A 91 -16.05 -37.79 18.52
C ASP A 91 -16.45 -37.54 17.05
N ASP A 92 -17.50 -36.75 16.81
CA ASP A 92 -17.95 -36.31 15.48
C ASP A 92 -17.05 -35.23 14.85
N GLY A 93 -16.08 -34.70 15.60
CA GLY A 93 -15.11 -33.71 15.13
C GLY A 93 -15.11 -32.38 15.89
N LEU A 94 -14.42 -31.41 15.31
CA LEU A 94 -14.21 -30.06 15.85
C LEU A 94 -14.77 -29.02 14.87
N ARG A 95 -15.62 -28.13 15.37
CA ARG A 95 -16.12 -26.97 14.63
C ARG A 95 -16.01 -25.71 15.47
N PHE A 96 -15.55 -24.62 14.86
CA PHE A 96 -15.57 -23.32 15.51
C PHE A 96 -15.72 -22.17 14.53
N SER A 97 -16.15 -21.02 15.04
CA SER A 97 -16.26 -19.80 14.24
C SER A 97 -15.78 -18.54 14.97
N LEU A 98 -15.30 -17.59 14.19
CA LEU A 98 -14.94 -16.22 14.59
C LEU A 98 -15.52 -15.27 13.52
N PRO A 99 -16.83 -14.96 13.59
CA PRO A 99 -17.54 -14.20 12.56
C PRO A 99 -16.93 -12.81 12.30
N ALA A 100 -16.45 -12.13 13.34
CA ALA A 100 -15.81 -10.81 13.23
C ALA A 100 -14.56 -10.81 12.33
N LYS A 101 -13.96 -11.98 12.07
CA LYS A 101 -12.79 -12.15 11.20
C LYS A 101 -13.09 -13.02 9.96
N GLY A 102 -14.35 -13.40 9.76
CA GLY A 102 -14.78 -14.28 8.68
C GLY A 102 -14.17 -15.68 8.74
N ILE A 103 -13.78 -16.16 9.92
CA ILE A 103 -13.10 -17.45 10.12
C ILE A 103 -14.11 -18.52 10.49
N ARG A 104 -14.00 -19.69 9.86
CA ARG A 104 -14.67 -20.94 10.26
C ARG A 104 -13.71 -22.12 10.12
N TYR A 105 -13.84 -23.10 10.99
CA TYR A 105 -13.13 -24.37 10.88
C TYR A 105 -14.12 -25.52 11.05
N GLU A 106 -13.95 -26.54 10.23
CA GLU A 106 -14.64 -27.82 10.37
C GLU A 106 -13.63 -28.94 10.13
N GLY A 107 -13.47 -29.84 11.11
CA GLY A 107 -12.56 -30.97 11.03
C GLY A 107 -13.12 -32.21 11.69
N THR A 108 -12.66 -33.37 11.23
CA THR A 108 -13.00 -34.69 11.76
C THR A 108 -11.94 -35.14 12.75
N TRP A 109 -12.37 -35.87 13.77
CA TRP A 109 -11.45 -36.51 14.72
C TRP A 109 -10.77 -37.72 14.07
N GLU A 110 -9.45 -37.83 14.18
CA GLU A 110 -8.71 -39.04 13.80
C GLU A 110 -8.01 -39.64 15.04
N PRO A 111 -8.52 -40.76 15.58
CA PRO A 111 -8.03 -41.33 16.84
C PRO A 111 -6.55 -41.75 16.82
N GLU A 112 -6.08 -42.32 15.71
CA GLU A 112 -4.70 -42.83 15.57
C GLU A 112 -3.66 -41.70 15.62
N GLY A 113 -4.01 -40.52 15.09
CA GLY A 113 -3.16 -39.33 15.09
C GLY A 113 -3.32 -38.43 16.32
N ASN A 114 -4.34 -38.68 17.15
CA ASN A 114 -4.73 -37.80 18.26
C ASN A 114 -4.84 -36.32 17.81
N HIS A 115 -5.43 -36.12 16.62
CA HIS A 115 -5.55 -34.83 15.97
C HIS A 115 -6.92 -34.64 15.32
N PHE A 116 -7.27 -33.39 15.03
CA PHE A 116 -8.38 -33.04 14.14
C PHE A 116 -7.83 -32.72 12.77
N VAL A 117 -8.40 -33.27 11.71
CA VAL A 117 -8.05 -32.95 10.32
C VAL A 117 -9.23 -32.25 9.68
N GLY A 118 -9.02 -31.05 9.15
CA GLY A 118 -10.13 -30.24 8.69
C GLY A 118 -9.77 -29.13 7.72
N THR A 119 -10.78 -28.31 7.45
CA THR A 119 -10.68 -27.16 6.55
C THR A 119 -10.90 -25.88 7.34
N PHE A 120 -9.90 -25.00 7.31
CA PHE A 120 -10.00 -23.64 7.77
C PHE A 120 -10.47 -22.74 6.62
N ARG A 121 -11.48 -21.90 6.85
CA ARG A 121 -12.06 -21.01 5.84
C ARG A 121 -11.97 -19.55 6.30
N GLN A 122 -11.41 -18.71 5.43
CA GLN A 122 -11.42 -17.25 5.56
C GLN A 122 -11.38 -16.63 4.16
N GLY A 123 -12.53 -16.49 3.51
CA GLY A 123 -12.65 -16.14 2.09
C GLY A 123 -12.22 -17.27 1.14
N ALA A 124 -11.07 -17.91 1.40
CA ALA A 124 -10.59 -19.13 0.77
C ALA A 124 -10.55 -20.30 1.78
N ALA A 125 -10.47 -21.53 1.28
CA ALA A 125 -10.39 -22.76 2.07
C ALA A 125 -8.95 -23.30 2.10
N PHE A 126 -8.48 -23.68 3.29
CA PHE A 126 -7.13 -24.17 3.53
C PHE A 126 -7.20 -25.45 4.39
N PRO A 127 -6.42 -26.49 4.05
CA PRO A 127 -6.29 -27.65 4.93
C PRO A 127 -5.58 -27.23 6.22
N LEU A 128 -6.08 -27.70 7.35
CA LEU A 128 -5.49 -27.45 8.66
C LEU A 128 -5.77 -28.64 9.59
N ALA A 129 -4.70 -29.22 10.13
CA ALA A 129 -4.78 -30.20 11.20
C ALA A 129 -4.42 -29.55 12.55
N PHE A 130 -5.15 -29.90 13.60
CA PHE A 130 -4.85 -29.55 14.98
C PHE A 130 -4.42 -30.78 15.76
N ALA A 131 -3.14 -30.85 16.11
CA ALA A 131 -2.59 -31.90 16.98
C ALA A 131 -2.67 -31.47 18.45
N ARG A 132 -2.74 -32.45 19.35
CA ARG A 132 -2.79 -32.19 20.80
C ARG A 132 -1.50 -31.53 21.30
N GLY A 133 -1.65 -30.60 22.25
CA GLY A 133 -0.55 -29.92 22.93
C GLY A 133 -0.27 -28.51 22.38
N PRO A 134 0.54 -27.70 23.09
CA PRO A 134 0.98 -26.42 22.58
C PRO A 134 2.07 -26.57 21.50
N PHE A 135 2.31 -25.54 20.70
CA PHE A 135 3.55 -25.46 19.94
C PHE A 135 4.76 -25.54 20.88
N ALA A 136 5.86 -26.16 20.42
CA ALA A 136 7.14 -26.03 21.09
C ALA A 136 7.49 -24.54 21.25
N ALA A 137 7.81 -24.12 22.46
CA ALA A 137 8.18 -22.74 22.74
C ALA A 137 9.37 -22.34 21.84
N ALA A 138 9.31 -21.15 21.26
CA ALA A 138 10.47 -20.59 20.59
C ALA A 138 11.64 -20.51 21.58
N PRO A 139 12.90 -20.71 21.13
CA PRO A 139 14.04 -20.56 22.01
C PRO A 139 14.00 -19.24 22.79
N LEU A 140 14.30 -19.28 24.08
CA LEU A 140 14.43 -18.08 24.89
C LEU A 140 15.73 -17.36 24.49
N VAL A 141 15.60 -16.14 23.97
CA VAL A 141 16.74 -15.28 23.63
C VAL A 141 16.80 -14.15 24.63
N GLN A 142 17.60 -14.35 25.68
CA GLN A 142 17.65 -13.43 26.81
C GLN A 142 18.28 -12.07 26.46
N GLY A 143 17.83 -11.04 27.17
CA GLY A 143 18.45 -9.72 27.14
C GLY A 143 18.20 -8.92 25.87
N LEU A 144 17.22 -9.30 25.04
CA LEU A 144 16.83 -8.56 23.82
C LEU A 144 15.48 -7.86 23.93
N ASP A 145 14.67 -8.18 24.95
CA ASP A 145 13.32 -7.64 25.11
C ASP A 145 13.27 -6.11 25.03
N GLY A 146 12.28 -5.59 24.30
CA GLY A 146 12.05 -4.16 24.10
C GLY A 146 12.07 -3.74 22.63
N ALA A 147 11.94 -2.43 22.40
CA ALA A 147 12.12 -1.83 21.10
C ALA A 147 13.58 -1.37 20.91
N TRP A 148 14.14 -1.67 19.75
CA TRP A 148 15.44 -1.23 19.28
C TRP A 148 15.23 -0.38 18.03
N GLU A 149 15.35 0.94 18.17
CA GLU A 149 15.06 1.89 17.10
C GLU A 149 16.36 2.47 16.56
N GLY A 150 16.43 2.65 15.24
CA GLY A 150 17.67 2.98 14.59
C GLY A 150 17.51 3.40 13.15
N THR A 151 18.64 3.58 12.49
CA THR A 151 18.71 3.88 11.07
C THR A 151 19.60 2.89 10.33
N THR A 152 19.30 2.68 9.05
CA THR A 152 20.21 2.07 8.09
C THR A 152 20.58 3.11 7.05
N LEU A 153 21.86 3.16 6.67
CA LEU A 153 22.28 3.99 5.55
C LEU A 153 22.17 3.16 4.27
N ARG A 154 21.32 3.59 3.35
CA ARG A 154 21.17 2.96 2.03
C ARG A 154 21.18 4.03 0.95
N ASN A 155 22.12 3.91 0.01
CA ASN A 155 22.30 4.85 -1.10
C ASN A 155 22.43 6.32 -0.66
N GLY A 156 23.13 6.56 0.46
CA GLY A 156 23.32 7.91 1.00
C GLY A 156 22.11 8.48 1.75
N VAL A 157 21.03 7.71 1.93
CA VAL A 157 19.85 8.11 2.69
C VAL A 157 19.75 7.28 3.97
N GLU A 158 19.55 7.94 5.10
CA GLU A 158 19.22 7.27 6.35
C GLU A 158 17.75 6.88 6.37
N MET A 159 17.47 5.59 6.52
CA MET A 159 16.12 5.04 6.62
C MET A 159 15.90 4.50 8.03
N ARG A 160 14.76 4.84 8.63
CA ARG A 160 14.37 4.39 9.97
C ARG A 160 14.03 2.91 9.98
N MET A 161 14.41 2.26 11.07
CA MET A 161 14.18 0.85 11.33
C MET A 161 13.88 0.62 12.81
N ALA A 162 13.07 -0.38 13.12
CA ALA A 162 12.87 -0.83 14.49
C ALA A 162 12.81 -2.36 14.58
N LEU A 163 13.61 -2.94 15.47
CA LEU A 163 13.47 -4.33 15.88
C LEU A 163 12.69 -4.36 17.21
N ARG A 164 11.56 -5.05 17.24
CA ARG A 164 10.74 -5.24 18.44
C ARG A 164 10.88 -6.68 18.89
N VAL A 165 11.30 -6.89 20.13
CA VAL A 165 11.48 -8.23 20.70
C VAL A 165 10.62 -8.37 21.96
N GLY A 166 9.95 -9.50 22.10
CA GLY A 166 9.21 -9.85 23.30
C GLY A 166 9.36 -11.32 23.64
N THR A 167 9.67 -11.59 24.91
CA THR A 167 9.69 -12.92 25.50
C THR A 167 8.43 -13.15 26.32
N GLY A 168 7.76 -14.28 26.08
CA GLY A 168 6.62 -14.74 26.87
C GLY A 168 6.65 -16.25 27.10
N ASN A 169 5.54 -16.81 27.59
CA ASN A 169 5.42 -18.25 27.87
C ASN A 169 5.64 -19.13 26.64
N GLY A 170 5.43 -18.59 25.43
CA GLY A 170 5.66 -19.25 24.15
C GLY A 170 7.08 -19.09 23.57
N GLY A 171 8.02 -18.50 24.32
CA GLY A 171 9.38 -18.23 23.85
C GLY A 171 9.62 -16.77 23.46
N THR A 172 10.75 -16.50 22.79
CA THR A 172 11.07 -15.16 22.29
C THR A 172 10.62 -14.98 20.84
N VAL A 173 9.88 -13.91 20.60
CA VAL A 173 9.38 -13.49 19.28
C VAL A 173 9.90 -12.11 18.94
N ALA A 174 10.03 -11.83 17.65
CA ALA A 174 10.42 -10.50 17.19
C ALA A 174 9.74 -10.10 15.88
N THR A 175 9.53 -8.80 15.74
CA THR A 175 9.07 -8.16 14.52
C THR A 175 9.99 -7.02 14.14
N PHE A 176 9.95 -6.63 12.86
CA PHE A 176 10.78 -5.58 12.33
C PHE A 176 9.94 -4.56 11.55
N ASP A 177 10.13 -3.28 11.86
CA ASP A 177 9.52 -2.16 11.14
C ASP A 177 10.58 -1.44 10.31
N ALA A 178 10.25 -1.13 9.05
CA ALA A 178 10.97 -0.19 8.20
C ALA A 178 9.93 0.80 7.64
N PRO A 179 9.49 1.78 8.46
CA PRO A 179 8.38 2.66 8.12
C PRO A 179 8.60 3.47 6.83
N ASP A 180 9.85 3.87 6.57
CA ASP A 180 10.20 4.62 5.36
C ASP A 180 10.13 3.75 4.09
N MET A 181 10.04 2.42 4.25
CA MET A 181 9.79 1.45 3.19
C MET A 181 8.37 0.89 3.23
N LEU A 182 7.47 1.47 4.03
CA LEU A 182 6.08 1.02 4.24
C LEU A 182 5.96 -0.43 4.74
N ALA A 183 7.03 -0.97 5.33
CA ALA A 183 7.03 -2.32 5.90
C ALA A 183 6.86 -2.21 7.43
N LYS A 184 5.79 -2.80 7.96
CA LYS A 184 5.53 -2.87 9.40
C LYS A 184 5.31 -4.31 9.82
N ALA A 185 5.68 -4.63 11.06
CA ALA A 185 5.53 -5.93 11.68
C ALA A 185 6.05 -7.09 10.80
N MET A 186 7.20 -6.90 10.14
CA MET A 186 7.84 -7.97 9.38
C MET A 186 8.28 -9.07 10.34
N PRO A 187 7.99 -10.35 10.05
CA PRO A 187 8.39 -11.44 10.92
C PRO A 187 9.92 -11.56 10.94
N VAL A 188 10.48 -11.65 12.15
CA VAL A 188 11.89 -11.94 12.37
C VAL A 188 12.04 -13.43 12.68
N THR A 189 12.96 -14.11 12.00
CA THR A 189 13.27 -15.53 12.23
C THR A 189 14.74 -15.71 12.57
N ALA A 190 15.11 -16.89 13.07
CA ALA A 190 16.48 -17.22 13.46
C ALA A 190 17.13 -16.18 14.38
N LEU A 191 16.31 -15.52 15.23
CA LEU A 191 16.81 -14.62 16.26
C LEU A 191 17.65 -15.43 17.24
N ALA A 192 18.91 -15.04 17.38
CA ALA A 192 19.83 -15.68 18.31
C ALA A 192 20.80 -14.65 18.87
N ARG A 193 21.21 -14.89 20.12
CA ARG A 193 22.23 -14.12 20.82
C ARG A 193 23.27 -15.07 21.41
N ASP A 194 24.54 -14.71 21.25
CA ASP A 194 25.68 -15.37 21.88
C ASP A 194 26.61 -14.28 22.43
N GLY A 195 26.55 -14.05 23.75
CA GLY A 195 27.25 -12.94 24.40
C GLY A 195 26.82 -11.57 23.87
N ASP A 196 27.76 -10.81 23.30
CA ASP A 196 27.52 -9.54 22.62
C ASP A 196 26.95 -9.72 21.21
N ARG A 197 27.10 -10.90 20.58
CA ARG A 197 26.72 -11.12 19.18
C ARG A 197 25.24 -11.41 19.03
N ILE A 198 24.63 -10.79 18.02
CA ILE A 198 23.24 -11.03 17.61
C ILE A 198 23.19 -11.37 16.14
N ARG A 199 22.28 -12.28 15.81
CA ARG A 199 21.85 -12.51 14.44
C ARG A 199 20.34 -12.66 14.37
N PHE A 200 19.78 -12.26 13.24
CA PHE A 200 18.40 -12.58 12.89
C PHE A 200 18.19 -12.48 11.37
N THR A 201 17.08 -13.00 10.89
CA THR A 201 16.72 -13.04 9.47
C THR A 201 15.35 -12.38 9.26
N LEU A 202 15.23 -11.65 8.15
CA LEU A 202 13.96 -11.13 7.63
C LEU A 202 13.62 -11.89 6.34
N PRO A 203 12.87 -13.02 6.43
CA PRO A 203 12.58 -13.85 5.26
C PRO A 203 11.86 -13.08 4.14
N THR A 204 10.97 -12.16 4.52
CA THR A 204 10.21 -11.32 3.57
C THR A 204 11.09 -10.39 2.75
N ALA A 205 12.25 -10.01 3.27
CA ALA A 205 13.21 -9.15 2.60
C ALA A 205 14.40 -9.93 2.02
N GLY A 206 14.52 -11.23 2.32
CA GLY A 206 15.63 -12.07 1.86
C GLY A 206 17.00 -11.64 2.43
N VAL A 207 17.01 -10.99 3.59
CA VAL A 207 18.24 -10.49 4.23
C VAL A 207 18.39 -10.98 5.67
N SER A 208 19.63 -11.10 6.12
CA SER A 208 19.97 -11.40 7.51
C SER A 208 20.84 -10.28 8.09
N PHE A 209 20.68 -10.02 9.38
CA PHE A 209 21.48 -9.09 10.16
C PHE A 209 22.45 -9.87 11.04
N ALA A 210 23.69 -9.40 11.13
CA ALA A 210 24.67 -9.83 12.11
C ALA A 210 25.29 -8.60 12.77
N GLY A 211 25.24 -8.54 14.10
CA GLY A 211 25.68 -7.37 14.85
C GLY A 211 26.15 -7.70 16.26
N ARG A 212 26.43 -6.65 17.03
CA ARG A 212 26.85 -6.71 18.42
C ARG A 212 26.06 -5.71 19.27
N ILE A 213 25.80 -6.09 20.52
CA ILE A 213 25.29 -5.20 21.57
C ILE A 213 26.45 -4.63 22.37
N GLU A 214 26.40 -3.33 22.63
CA GLU A 214 27.20 -2.64 23.62
C GLU A 214 26.29 -1.73 24.45
N GLY A 215 25.96 -2.17 25.68
CA GLY A 215 24.96 -1.51 26.52
C GLY A 215 23.58 -1.46 25.86
N GLU A 216 23.08 -0.25 25.62
CA GLU A 216 21.78 0.01 24.98
C GLU A 216 21.88 0.17 23.46
N GLU A 217 23.07 -0.04 22.87
CA GLU A 217 23.27 0.06 21.41
C GLU A 217 23.44 -1.32 20.77
N LEU A 218 22.83 -1.49 19.60
CA LEU A 218 23.00 -2.64 18.72
C LEU A 218 23.52 -2.14 17.37
N SER A 219 24.69 -2.60 16.95
CA SER A 219 25.26 -2.21 15.65
C SER A 219 25.65 -3.43 14.82
N GLY A 220 25.50 -3.37 13.51
CA GLY A 220 25.79 -4.53 12.66
C GLY A 220 25.71 -4.28 11.16
N ARG A 221 25.83 -5.38 10.42
CA ARG A 221 25.75 -5.43 8.96
C ARG A 221 24.63 -6.35 8.52
N TRP A 222 24.03 -5.98 7.40
CA TRP A 222 23.10 -6.82 6.67
C TRP A 222 23.81 -7.57 5.56
N THR A 223 23.24 -8.68 5.12
CA THR A 223 23.75 -9.47 3.98
C THR A 223 23.67 -8.72 2.64
N ASP A 224 22.92 -7.63 2.55
CA ASP A 224 22.89 -6.73 1.37
C ASP A 224 24.01 -5.68 1.36
N GLY A 225 24.91 -5.72 2.34
CA GLY A 225 26.05 -4.81 2.47
C GLY A 225 25.78 -3.57 3.32
N SER A 226 24.51 -3.25 3.62
CA SER A 226 24.15 -2.08 4.44
C SER A 226 24.55 -2.25 5.91
N ARG A 227 24.58 -1.11 6.64
CA ARG A 227 24.94 -1.05 8.07
C ARG A 227 23.84 -0.35 8.84
N SER A 228 23.54 -0.87 10.02
CA SER A 228 22.57 -0.24 10.93
C SER A 228 23.12 -0.09 12.33
N ARG A 229 22.61 0.94 13.00
CA ARG A 229 22.75 1.14 14.43
C ARG A 229 21.36 1.35 15.01
N PHE A 230 21.08 0.65 16.10
CA PHE A 230 19.86 0.75 16.86
C PHE A 230 20.19 1.11 18.30
N ARG A 231 19.28 1.80 18.96
CA ARG A 231 19.30 2.11 20.39
C ARG A 231 18.05 1.52 21.02
N ARG A 232 18.19 0.91 22.18
CA ARG A 232 17.06 0.41 22.96
C ARG A 232 16.26 1.60 23.52
N THR A 233 14.95 1.59 23.29
CA THR A 233 14.02 2.69 23.67
C THR A 233 12.95 2.26 24.68
N GLY A 234 13.04 1.03 25.23
CA GLY A 234 12.11 0.48 26.22
C GLY A 234 10.89 -0.21 25.61
N SER A 235 10.04 -0.81 26.44
CA SER A 235 8.77 -1.42 26.00
C SER A 235 7.73 -0.32 25.77
N SER A 236 7.25 -0.17 24.54
CA SER A 236 6.15 0.72 24.12
C SER A 236 6.44 2.20 23.81
N ALA A 237 7.63 2.56 23.34
CA ALA A 237 7.71 3.76 22.51
C ALA A 237 6.99 3.45 21.18
N GLU A 238 5.73 3.89 21.04
CA GLU A 238 5.15 4.10 19.73
C GLU A 238 6.10 5.05 18.98
N ALA A 239 6.62 4.61 17.84
CA ALA A 239 7.46 5.44 17.00
C ALA A 239 6.71 6.77 16.76
N VAL A 240 7.29 7.89 17.20
CA VAL A 240 6.67 9.21 17.07
C VAL A 240 6.31 9.39 15.59
N ALA A 241 5.00 9.49 15.32
CA ALA A 241 4.52 9.64 13.97
C ALA A 241 5.15 10.90 13.35
N PRO A 242 5.71 10.82 12.14
CA PRO A 242 6.42 11.94 11.56
C PRO A 242 5.44 13.12 11.39
N ARG A 243 5.92 14.34 11.65
CA ARG A 243 5.08 15.54 11.59
C ARG A 243 4.63 15.79 10.15
N ARG A 244 3.35 16.13 10.00
CA ARG A 244 2.70 16.46 8.72
C ARG A 244 1.92 17.77 8.88
N PRO A 245 2.63 18.91 8.98
CA PRO A 245 2.02 20.19 9.35
C PRO A 245 1.00 20.69 8.30
N GLN A 246 1.15 20.30 7.04
CA GLN A 246 0.26 20.70 5.95
C GLN A 246 -1.03 19.87 5.88
N THR A 247 -1.11 18.71 6.54
CA THR A 247 -2.34 17.89 6.52
C THR A 247 -3.49 18.72 7.11
N PRO A 248 -4.53 19.03 6.32
CA PRO A 248 -5.60 19.93 6.75
C PRO A 248 -6.32 19.39 7.99
N ARG A 249 -6.75 20.32 8.86
CA ARG A 249 -7.53 20.01 10.06
C ARG A 249 -8.75 20.90 10.15
N SER A 250 -9.86 20.31 10.57
CA SER A 250 -11.10 21.02 10.88
C SER A 250 -10.90 22.00 12.06
N PRO A 251 -11.63 23.13 12.12
CA PRO A 251 -12.63 23.59 11.15
C PRO A 251 -12.02 24.12 9.84
N PHE A 252 -12.66 23.77 8.72
CA PHE A 252 -12.29 24.26 7.39
C PHE A 252 -13.08 25.52 7.03
N PRO A 253 -12.53 26.47 6.25
CA PRO A 253 -13.25 27.63 5.72
C PRO A 253 -14.02 27.28 4.42
N TYR A 254 -14.47 26.04 4.33
CA TYR A 254 -15.21 25.45 3.22
C TYR A 254 -15.96 24.23 3.75
N ARG A 255 -16.92 23.72 2.99
CA ARG A 255 -17.72 22.56 3.38
C ARG A 255 -17.19 21.30 2.72
N ASP A 256 -16.92 20.27 3.51
CA ASP A 256 -16.67 18.92 2.99
C ASP A 256 -17.99 18.13 2.99
N LEU A 257 -18.36 17.64 1.81
CA LEU A 257 -19.55 16.82 1.59
C LEU A 257 -19.13 15.42 1.17
N ASP A 258 -19.47 14.42 1.98
CA ASP A 258 -19.31 13.02 1.61
C ASP A 258 -20.28 12.66 0.47
N ALA A 259 -19.77 11.94 -0.52
CA ALA A 259 -20.50 11.56 -1.72
C ALA A 259 -20.32 10.09 -2.07
N SER A 260 -21.30 9.55 -2.77
CA SER A 260 -21.33 8.19 -3.31
C SER A 260 -21.71 8.26 -4.78
N ILE A 261 -20.76 7.96 -5.65
CA ILE A 261 -20.85 8.21 -7.08
C ILE A 261 -21.07 6.86 -7.79
N PRO A 262 -22.25 6.59 -8.38
CA PRO A 262 -22.46 5.38 -9.15
C PRO A 262 -21.61 5.40 -10.43
N GLY A 263 -20.96 4.29 -10.75
CA GLY A 263 -20.24 4.13 -12.01
C GLY A 263 -21.17 4.14 -13.21
N ILE A 264 -20.71 4.70 -14.34
CA ILE A 264 -21.50 4.82 -15.57
C ILE A 264 -21.41 3.55 -16.44
N VAL A 265 -20.22 2.96 -16.56
CA VAL A 265 -19.94 1.88 -17.52
C VAL A 265 -19.92 0.49 -16.87
N ALA A 266 -19.41 0.38 -15.64
CA ALA A 266 -19.27 -0.88 -14.92
C ALA A 266 -20.38 -1.01 -13.86
N PRO A 267 -21.44 -1.81 -14.09
CA PRO A 267 -22.47 -2.04 -13.07
C PRO A 267 -21.83 -2.67 -11.82
N GLY A 268 -22.18 -2.13 -10.64
CA GLY A 268 -21.65 -2.60 -9.34
C GLY A 268 -20.39 -1.87 -8.84
N VAL A 269 -19.88 -0.88 -9.57
CA VAL A 269 -18.86 0.05 -9.05
C VAL A 269 -19.56 1.33 -8.55
N THR A 270 -19.28 1.69 -7.30
CA THR A 270 -19.70 2.93 -6.66
C THR A 270 -18.49 3.53 -5.98
N LEU A 271 -18.12 4.76 -6.34
CA LEU A 271 -16.96 5.45 -5.79
C LEU A 271 -17.35 6.25 -4.54
N SER A 272 -16.62 6.08 -3.43
CA SER A 272 -16.75 6.96 -2.28
C SER A 272 -15.89 8.20 -2.48
N ALA A 273 -16.50 9.37 -2.33
CA ALA A 273 -15.87 10.64 -2.64
C ALA A 273 -16.10 11.68 -1.53
N THR A 274 -15.32 12.75 -1.58
CA THR A 274 -15.52 13.97 -0.80
C THR A 274 -15.45 15.16 -1.74
N LEU A 275 -16.48 15.99 -1.74
CA LEU A 275 -16.51 17.30 -2.39
C LEU A 275 -16.16 18.37 -1.36
N SER A 276 -14.99 19.00 -1.53
CA SER A 276 -14.60 20.21 -0.80
C SER A 276 -15.15 21.42 -1.56
N LEU A 277 -16.25 21.98 -1.06
CA LEU A 277 -17.01 23.07 -1.68
C LEU A 277 -16.72 24.40 -0.97
N PRO A 278 -16.17 25.42 -1.66
CA PRO A 278 -15.91 26.73 -1.07
C PRO A 278 -17.17 27.35 -0.44
N ASP A 279 -16.96 28.21 0.56
CA ASP A 279 -18.04 29.03 1.11
C ASP A 279 -18.45 30.12 0.12
N GLY A 280 -19.74 30.46 0.10
CA GLY A 280 -20.35 31.42 -0.82
C GLY A 280 -21.38 30.80 -1.78
N ASP A 281 -21.89 31.62 -2.68
CA ASP A 281 -23.04 31.28 -3.54
C ASP A 281 -22.65 30.57 -4.85
N GLY A 282 -21.36 30.60 -5.23
CA GLY A 282 -20.89 30.06 -6.51
C GLY A 282 -21.51 30.77 -7.73
N PRO A 283 -21.55 30.13 -8.91
CA PRO A 283 -21.02 28.81 -9.19
C PRO A 283 -19.48 28.81 -9.22
N PHE A 284 -18.87 27.77 -8.65
CA PHE A 284 -17.42 27.62 -8.54
C PHE A 284 -16.84 26.83 -9.72
N PRO A 285 -15.66 27.22 -10.25
CA PRO A 285 -14.86 26.27 -11.03
C PRO A 285 -14.54 25.04 -10.19
N ALA A 286 -14.31 23.89 -10.83
CA ALA A 286 -14.08 22.67 -10.08
C ALA A 286 -12.97 21.78 -10.64
N ALA A 287 -12.26 21.11 -9.73
CA ALA A 287 -11.19 20.17 -10.01
C ALA A 287 -11.60 18.77 -9.56
N ILE A 288 -11.37 17.76 -10.41
CA ILE A 288 -11.43 16.36 -10.01
C ILE A 288 -9.99 15.85 -9.91
N LEU A 289 -9.59 15.37 -8.74
CA LEU A 289 -8.25 14.85 -8.52
C LEU A 289 -8.20 13.35 -8.87
N ILE A 290 -7.28 12.98 -9.75
CA ILE A 290 -7.12 11.61 -10.27
C ILE A 290 -5.76 11.07 -9.81
N THR A 291 -5.80 10.02 -9.01
CA THR A 291 -4.67 9.41 -8.32
C THR A 291 -3.67 8.75 -9.29
N GLY A 292 -2.45 8.52 -8.80
CA GLY A 292 -1.42 7.77 -9.52
C GLY A 292 -1.60 6.25 -9.45
N SER A 293 -0.53 5.52 -9.80
CA SER A 293 -0.62 4.07 -9.96
C SER A 293 -0.76 3.30 -8.64
N GLY A 294 -1.65 2.32 -8.63
CA GLY A 294 -1.89 1.44 -7.48
C GLY A 294 -3.22 1.70 -6.79
N PRO A 295 -3.57 0.90 -5.77
CA PRO A 295 -4.80 1.14 -5.02
C PRO A 295 -4.60 2.36 -4.12
N GLN A 296 -5.23 3.50 -4.44
CA GLN A 296 -5.12 4.75 -3.68
C GLN A 296 -6.45 5.13 -3.03
N ASP A 297 -6.36 5.72 -1.84
CA ASP A 297 -7.48 6.46 -1.26
C ASP A 297 -7.60 7.84 -1.91
N ARG A 298 -8.70 8.55 -1.61
CA ARG A 298 -8.98 9.89 -2.15
C ARG A 298 -7.92 10.96 -1.83
N ASP A 299 -7.05 10.69 -0.86
CA ASP A 299 -5.99 11.61 -0.42
C ASP A 299 -4.63 11.29 -1.05
N GLU A 300 -4.57 10.22 -1.85
CA GLU A 300 -3.35 9.63 -2.41
C GLU A 300 -2.31 9.38 -1.31
N SER A 301 -2.76 8.76 -0.21
CA SER A 301 -1.95 8.57 0.99
C SER A 301 -0.69 7.73 0.72
N ALA A 302 0.48 8.35 0.83
CA ALA A 302 1.78 7.68 0.63
C ALA A 302 2.84 8.21 1.59
N PHE A 303 3.66 7.32 2.18
CA PHE A 303 4.75 7.69 3.10
C PHE A 303 4.31 8.58 4.29
N GLY A 304 3.05 8.43 4.72
CA GLY A 304 2.43 9.26 5.76
C GLY A 304 1.98 10.65 5.29
N HIS A 305 2.12 10.98 4.01
CA HIS A 305 1.61 12.21 3.40
C HIS A 305 0.23 11.99 2.78
N LYS A 306 -0.50 13.10 2.61
CA LYS A 306 -1.83 13.17 1.99
C LYS A 306 -1.86 14.29 0.94
N PRO A 307 -1.13 14.14 -0.18
CA PRO A 307 -0.93 15.22 -1.15
C PRO A 307 -2.25 15.76 -1.72
N PHE A 308 -3.23 14.90 -2.01
CA PHE A 308 -4.52 15.36 -2.53
C PHE A 308 -5.37 16.07 -1.47
N ALA A 309 -5.26 15.73 -0.18
CA ALA A 309 -5.90 16.50 0.88
C ALA A 309 -5.33 17.93 0.96
N VAL A 310 -4.00 18.06 0.90
CA VAL A 310 -3.31 19.36 0.94
C VAL A 310 -3.69 20.20 -0.29
N LEU A 311 -3.67 19.60 -1.48
CA LEU A 311 -4.05 20.29 -2.71
C LEU A 311 -5.52 20.71 -2.71
N ALA A 312 -6.42 19.85 -2.24
CA ALA A 312 -7.85 20.16 -2.13
C ALA A 312 -8.12 21.32 -1.17
N ASP A 313 -7.51 21.33 0.03
CA ASP A 313 -7.63 22.44 0.98
C ASP A 313 -7.09 23.75 0.38
N HIS A 314 -5.93 23.69 -0.30
CA HIS A 314 -5.32 24.88 -0.91
C HIS A 314 -6.17 25.49 -2.03
N LEU A 315 -6.81 24.65 -2.85
CA LEU A 315 -7.70 25.06 -3.94
C LEU A 315 -9.07 25.54 -3.43
N ALA A 316 -9.68 24.83 -2.47
CA ALA A 316 -10.97 25.21 -1.88
C ALA A 316 -10.91 26.57 -1.20
N ARG A 317 -9.83 26.86 -0.47
CA ARG A 317 -9.56 28.20 0.11
C ARG A 317 -9.45 29.32 -0.92
N ARG A 318 -9.26 28.99 -2.20
CA ARG A 318 -9.11 29.92 -3.32
C ARG A 318 -10.31 29.89 -4.28
N GLY A 319 -11.45 29.37 -3.83
CA GLY A 319 -12.71 29.41 -4.58
C GLY A 319 -12.83 28.36 -5.68
N VAL A 320 -12.02 27.29 -5.64
CA VAL A 320 -12.14 26.14 -6.55
C VAL A 320 -12.72 24.95 -5.80
N ALA A 321 -13.86 24.43 -6.24
CA ALA A 321 -14.42 23.21 -5.68
C ALA A 321 -13.58 21.99 -6.05
N VAL A 322 -13.37 21.06 -5.13
CA VAL A 322 -12.50 19.90 -5.38
C VAL A 322 -13.20 18.60 -5.03
N LEU A 323 -13.32 17.71 -6.02
CA LEU A 323 -13.78 16.36 -5.83
C LEU A 323 -12.60 15.39 -5.76
N ARG A 324 -12.52 14.66 -4.65
CA ARG A 324 -11.57 13.57 -4.43
C ARG A 324 -12.36 12.26 -4.25
N TYR A 325 -11.88 11.15 -4.78
CA TYR A 325 -12.56 9.86 -4.62
C TYR A 325 -11.58 8.72 -4.37
N ASP A 326 -12.00 7.70 -3.62
CA ASP A 326 -11.22 6.47 -3.44
C ASP A 326 -11.32 5.66 -4.74
N ASP A 327 -10.21 5.10 -5.20
CA ASP A 327 -10.22 4.25 -6.40
C ASP A 327 -11.18 3.07 -6.24
N ARG A 328 -11.70 2.52 -7.34
CA ARG A 328 -12.57 1.34 -7.31
C ARG A 328 -11.97 0.21 -6.45
N GLY A 329 -12.75 -0.33 -5.51
CA GLY A 329 -12.31 -1.38 -4.59
C GLY A 329 -11.26 -0.94 -3.55
N VAL A 330 -11.10 0.36 -3.33
CA VAL A 330 -10.25 0.94 -2.27
C VAL A 330 -11.12 1.78 -1.33
N GLY A 331 -10.71 1.87 -0.04
CA GLY A 331 -11.44 2.65 0.95
C GLY A 331 -12.89 2.18 1.08
N ARG A 332 -13.84 3.10 0.86
CA ARG A 332 -15.28 2.78 0.86
C ARG A 332 -15.86 2.55 -0.54
N SER A 333 -15.04 2.64 -1.60
CA SER A 333 -15.48 2.36 -2.97
C SER A 333 -15.71 0.86 -3.19
N THR A 334 -16.78 0.50 -3.88
CA THR A 334 -17.07 -0.90 -4.24
C THR A 334 -16.30 -1.33 -5.50
N GLY A 335 -16.49 -2.57 -5.93
CA GLY A 335 -15.82 -3.12 -7.11
C GLY A 335 -14.44 -3.71 -6.80
N ARG A 336 -13.60 -3.85 -7.83
CA ARG A 336 -12.29 -4.49 -7.72
C ARG A 336 -11.21 -3.70 -8.46
N HIS A 337 -10.20 -3.24 -7.73
CA HIS A 337 -9.00 -2.63 -8.33
C HIS A 337 -8.15 -3.66 -9.11
N ALA A 338 -8.08 -4.91 -8.64
CA ALA A 338 -7.30 -5.95 -9.30
C ALA A 338 -7.84 -6.27 -10.70
N GLY A 339 -6.98 -6.12 -11.72
CA GLY A 339 -7.33 -6.34 -13.12
C GLY A 339 -7.88 -5.10 -13.83
N ALA A 340 -8.22 -4.03 -13.11
CA ALA A 340 -8.65 -2.76 -13.72
C ALA A 340 -7.46 -2.03 -14.37
N THR A 341 -7.70 -1.45 -15.53
CA THR A 341 -6.72 -0.75 -16.39
C THR A 341 -6.88 0.78 -16.29
N SER A 342 -5.98 1.57 -16.88
CA SER A 342 -6.17 3.03 -16.89
C SER A 342 -7.40 3.46 -17.73
N ALA A 343 -7.84 2.64 -18.70
CA ALA A 343 -9.10 2.86 -19.41
C ALA A 343 -10.32 2.66 -18.49
N ASP A 344 -10.25 1.72 -17.56
CA ASP A 344 -11.27 1.56 -16.52
C ASP A 344 -11.32 2.80 -15.61
N PHE A 345 -10.16 3.29 -15.17
CA PHE A 345 -10.09 4.49 -14.34
C PHE A 345 -10.55 5.75 -15.08
N ALA A 346 -10.43 5.81 -16.40
CA ALA A 346 -10.99 6.88 -17.21
C ALA A 346 -12.53 6.89 -17.16
N ASN A 347 -13.16 5.71 -17.15
CA ASN A 347 -14.62 5.60 -16.92
C ASN A 347 -15.02 6.07 -15.51
N ASP A 348 -14.21 5.79 -14.50
CA ASP A 348 -14.43 6.26 -13.13
C ASP A 348 -14.33 7.80 -13.04
N ALA A 349 -13.31 8.39 -13.69
CA ALA A 349 -13.16 9.84 -13.76
C ALA A 349 -14.35 10.52 -14.47
N ASN A 350 -14.88 9.89 -15.53
CA ASN A 350 -16.09 10.39 -16.21
C ASN A 350 -17.37 10.23 -15.36
N ALA A 351 -17.46 9.19 -14.53
CA ALA A 351 -18.53 9.08 -13.53
C ALA A 351 -18.44 10.20 -12.47
N ALA A 352 -17.24 10.48 -11.99
CA ALA A 352 -16.99 11.60 -11.08
C ALA A 352 -17.33 12.95 -11.72
N PHE A 353 -16.97 13.15 -13.00
CA PHE A 353 -17.34 14.35 -13.76
C PHE A 353 -18.84 14.53 -13.87
N ALA A 354 -19.57 13.50 -14.32
CA ALA A 354 -21.02 13.59 -14.51
C ALA A 354 -21.75 13.90 -13.20
N TRP A 355 -21.31 13.28 -12.10
CA TRP A 355 -21.86 13.56 -10.78
C TRP A 355 -21.55 14.99 -10.32
N LEU A 356 -20.31 15.46 -10.49
CA LEU A 356 -19.89 16.81 -10.06
C LEU A 356 -20.62 17.90 -10.85
N ALA A 357 -20.78 17.72 -12.15
CA ALA A 357 -21.50 18.64 -13.03
C ALA A 357 -22.98 18.81 -12.68
N ALA A 358 -23.56 17.86 -11.93
CA ALA A 358 -24.94 17.91 -11.46
C ALA A 358 -25.09 18.56 -10.08
N GLN A 359 -23.99 18.92 -9.39
CA GLN A 359 -24.07 19.48 -8.04
C GLN A 359 -24.40 20.98 -8.05
N PRO A 360 -25.23 21.46 -7.11
CA PRO A 360 -25.52 22.88 -6.98
C PRO A 360 -24.24 23.65 -6.59
N GLY A 361 -24.10 24.86 -7.14
CA GLY A 361 -22.95 25.72 -6.88
C GLY A 361 -21.69 25.36 -7.68
N ILE A 362 -21.74 24.40 -8.60
CA ILE A 362 -20.64 24.09 -9.52
C ILE A 362 -20.89 24.72 -10.90
N ASP A 363 -19.90 25.37 -11.49
CA ASP A 363 -19.94 25.79 -12.89
C ASP A 363 -19.58 24.59 -13.78
N ALA A 364 -20.60 23.97 -14.36
CA ALA A 364 -20.43 22.80 -15.22
C ALA A 364 -19.57 23.05 -16.47
N ASN A 365 -19.31 24.32 -16.84
CA ASN A 365 -18.43 24.69 -17.95
C ASN A 365 -16.98 24.96 -17.53
N ALA A 366 -16.68 24.86 -16.22
CA ALA A 366 -15.36 25.12 -15.65
C ALA A 366 -14.83 23.95 -14.79
N ILE A 367 -15.25 22.72 -15.13
CA ILE A 367 -14.76 21.49 -14.49
C ILE A 367 -13.56 20.96 -15.25
N GLY A 368 -12.45 20.73 -14.55
CA GLY A 368 -11.24 20.14 -15.11
C GLY A 368 -10.68 18.99 -14.29
N PHE A 369 -9.66 18.35 -14.85
CA PHE A 369 -8.96 17.23 -14.22
C PHE A 369 -7.58 17.64 -13.73
N ILE A 370 -7.21 17.18 -12.54
CA ILE A 370 -5.84 17.23 -12.04
C ILE A 370 -5.37 15.80 -11.82
N GLY A 371 -4.50 15.33 -12.71
CA GLY A 371 -4.00 13.96 -12.69
C GLY A 371 -2.57 13.88 -12.21
N HIS A 372 -2.28 13.07 -11.20
CA HIS A 372 -0.91 12.82 -10.73
C HIS A 372 -0.37 11.49 -11.25
N SER A 373 0.86 11.48 -11.77
CA SER A 373 1.53 10.26 -12.26
C SER A 373 0.66 9.54 -13.30
N GLU A 374 0.19 8.31 -13.04
CA GLU A 374 -0.77 7.61 -13.90
C GLU A 374 -2.08 8.40 -14.10
N GLY A 375 -2.54 9.17 -13.11
CA GLY A 375 -3.70 10.05 -13.25
C GLY A 375 -3.55 11.07 -14.38
N GLY A 376 -2.31 11.47 -14.71
CA GLY A 376 -1.99 12.32 -15.86
C GLY A 376 -2.14 11.63 -17.22
N ILE A 377 -2.33 10.31 -17.25
CA ILE A 377 -2.77 9.54 -18.43
C ILE A 377 -4.29 9.37 -18.42
N VAL A 378 -4.85 9.04 -17.24
CA VAL A 378 -6.27 8.78 -17.05
C VAL A 378 -7.12 10.00 -17.41
N GLY A 379 -6.71 11.20 -17.01
CA GLY A 379 -7.42 12.45 -17.33
C GLY A 379 -7.57 12.68 -18.84
N PRO A 380 -6.48 12.73 -19.63
CA PRO A 380 -6.54 12.83 -21.08
C PRO A 380 -7.37 11.72 -21.74
N LEU A 381 -7.28 10.48 -21.28
CA LEU A 381 -8.11 9.39 -21.79
C LEU A 381 -9.60 9.61 -21.54
N ALA A 382 -9.97 10.01 -20.33
CA ALA A 382 -11.36 10.27 -19.97
C ALA A 382 -11.96 11.39 -20.83
N ALA A 383 -11.19 12.44 -21.14
CA ALA A 383 -11.65 13.55 -21.96
C ALA A 383 -11.86 13.22 -23.44
N LEU A 384 -11.31 12.11 -23.95
CA LEU A 384 -11.63 11.66 -25.31
C LEU A 384 -13.12 11.37 -25.49
N ASP A 385 -13.75 10.82 -24.46
CA ASP A 385 -15.18 10.49 -24.43
C ASP A 385 -16.01 11.56 -23.69
N ASN A 386 -15.37 12.63 -23.22
CA ASN A 386 -16.02 13.70 -22.47
C ASN A 386 -15.50 15.09 -22.90
N PRO A 387 -16.07 15.65 -23.99
CA PRO A 387 -15.64 16.95 -24.51
C PRO A 387 -16.03 18.14 -23.61
N LYS A 388 -16.72 17.91 -22.48
CA LYS A 388 -17.08 18.95 -21.52
C LYS A 388 -15.99 19.24 -20.49
N VAL A 389 -14.91 18.44 -20.46
CA VAL A 389 -13.75 18.73 -19.61
C VAL A 389 -13.11 20.03 -20.09
N ALA A 390 -13.13 21.05 -19.23
CA ALA A 390 -12.77 22.42 -19.60
C ALA A 390 -11.26 22.65 -19.64
N TRP A 391 -10.50 21.97 -18.79
CA TRP A 391 -9.05 22.15 -18.63
C TRP A 391 -8.39 20.94 -17.95
N MET A 392 -7.06 20.85 -18.03
CA MET A 392 -6.27 19.80 -17.36
C MET A 392 -5.02 20.36 -16.69
N VAL A 393 -4.69 19.81 -15.51
CA VAL A 393 -3.38 19.92 -14.88
C VAL A 393 -2.75 18.54 -14.75
N LEU A 394 -1.56 18.38 -15.30
CA LEU A 394 -0.81 17.13 -15.33
C LEU A 394 0.36 17.23 -14.35
N LEU A 395 0.28 16.52 -13.23
CA LEU A 395 1.29 16.52 -12.18
C LEU A 395 2.19 15.28 -12.33
N ALA A 396 3.46 15.48 -12.66
CA ALA A 396 4.43 14.41 -12.87
C ALA A 396 3.94 13.32 -13.84
N ALA A 397 3.29 13.73 -14.93
CA ALA A 397 2.60 12.84 -15.85
C ALA A 397 3.55 12.25 -16.91
N PRO A 398 3.35 10.97 -17.31
CA PRO A 398 4.04 10.40 -18.46
C PRO A 398 3.69 11.13 -19.76
N GLY A 399 4.72 11.53 -20.50
CA GLY A 399 4.61 12.29 -21.76
C GLY A 399 5.09 11.55 -23.00
N VAL A 400 5.62 10.34 -22.82
CA VAL A 400 6.22 9.50 -23.86
C VAL A 400 5.66 8.08 -23.75
N PRO A 401 5.83 7.21 -24.77
CA PRO A 401 5.43 5.81 -24.67
C PRO A 401 5.94 5.15 -23.39
N ILE A 402 5.05 4.45 -22.69
CA ILE A 402 5.30 4.00 -21.32
C ILE A 402 6.49 3.05 -21.23
N ALA A 403 6.69 2.20 -22.25
CA ALA A 403 7.88 1.35 -22.33
C ALA A 403 9.19 2.16 -22.28
N ALA A 404 9.27 3.28 -23.01
CA ALA A 404 10.46 4.16 -23.05
C ALA A 404 10.64 4.93 -21.74
N MET A 405 9.53 5.38 -21.11
CA MET A 405 9.58 6.00 -19.79
C MET A 405 10.13 5.03 -18.73
N LEU A 406 9.60 3.80 -18.68
CA LEU A 406 10.03 2.78 -17.71
C LEU A 406 11.49 2.35 -17.94
N GLU A 407 11.96 2.34 -19.18
CA GLU A 407 13.37 2.12 -19.48
C GLU A 407 14.25 3.22 -18.88
N ALA A 408 13.93 4.49 -19.16
CA ALA A 408 14.69 5.63 -18.65
C ALA A 408 14.65 5.69 -17.10
N GLN A 409 13.49 5.41 -16.50
CA GLN A 409 13.32 5.29 -15.05
C GLN A 409 14.27 4.23 -14.47
N ARG A 410 14.34 3.03 -15.06
CA ARG A 410 15.23 1.96 -14.60
C ARG A 410 16.71 2.34 -14.70
N LYS A 411 17.12 2.97 -15.81
CA LYS A 411 18.50 3.46 -16.00
C LYS A 411 18.89 4.48 -14.93
N ALA A 412 18.02 5.46 -14.67
CA ALA A 412 18.24 6.46 -13.63
C ALA A 412 18.37 5.83 -12.24
N LEU A 413 17.52 4.83 -11.92
CA LEU A 413 17.59 4.10 -10.65
C LEU A 413 18.87 3.26 -10.53
N ALA A 414 19.29 2.58 -11.59
CA ALA A 414 20.49 1.74 -11.57
C ALA A 414 21.78 2.57 -11.41
N GLN A 415 21.84 3.73 -12.07
CA GLN A 415 22.93 4.71 -11.90
C GLN A 415 22.99 5.23 -10.46
N ALA A 416 21.85 5.59 -9.87
CA ALA A 416 21.78 6.05 -8.48
C ALA A 416 22.20 4.97 -7.46
N GLN A 417 22.14 3.70 -7.83
CA GLN A 417 22.56 2.56 -7.01
C GLN A 417 24.04 2.20 -7.17
N GLY A 418 24.79 2.88 -8.04
CA GLY A 418 26.22 2.61 -8.26
C GLY A 418 26.50 1.22 -8.84
N ARG A 419 25.53 0.60 -9.52
CA ARG A 419 25.70 -0.72 -10.16
C ARG A 419 26.75 -0.65 -11.26
N SER A 420 27.54 -1.70 -11.46
CA SER A 420 28.50 -1.75 -12.56
C SER A 420 27.79 -1.79 -13.92
N ALA A 421 28.44 -1.30 -14.98
CA ALA A 421 27.86 -1.29 -16.33
C ALA A 421 27.43 -2.69 -16.80
N ALA A 422 28.20 -3.73 -16.47
CA ALA A 422 27.88 -5.12 -16.83
C ALA A 422 26.65 -5.66 -16.07
N GLU A 423 26.49 -5.32 -14.78
CA GLU A 423 25.29 -5.68 -14.01
C GLU A 423 24.05 -4.93 -14.50
N GLN A 424 24.22 -3.69 -14.94
CA GLN A 424 23.16 -2.89 -15.53
C GLN A 424 22.70 -3.53 -16.86
N GLU A 425 23.62 -3.85 -17.75
CA GLU A 425 23.34 -4.42 -19.07
C GLU A 425 22.60 -5.78 -18.98
N ALA A 426 23.09 -6.69 -18.14
CA ALA A 426 22.45 -8.00 -17.95
C ALA A 426 21.05 -7.89 -17.30
N SER A 427 20.90 -7.00 -16.31
CA SER A 427 19.59 -6.73 -15.71
C SER A 427 18.65 -6.01 -16.69
N GLU A 428 19.17 -5.19 -17.59
CA GLU A 428 18.40 -4.42 -18.55
C GLU A 428 17.84 -5.31 -19.65
N ALA A 429 18.64 -6.21 -20.22
CA ALA A 429 18.20 -7.11 -21.30
C ALA A 429 17.00 -7.98 -20.87
N LEU A 430 17.08 -8.58 -19.68
CA LEU A 430 15.98 -9.35 -19.10
C LEU A 430 14.73 -8.50 -18.87
N GLN A 431 14.89 -7.33 -18.25
CA GLN A 431 13.80 -6.43 -17.93
C GLN A 431 13.15 -5.81 -19.17
N ALA A 432 13.93 -5.57 -20.23
CA ALA A 432 13.45 -5.14 -21.54
C ALA A 432 12.71 -6.27 -22.26
N GLY A 433 13.23 -7.51 -22.21
CA GLY A 433 12.57 -8.69 -22.74
C GLY A 433 11.19 -8.93 -22.11
N ALA A 434 11.12 -8.91 -20.77
CA ALA A 434 9.87 -9.09 -20.03
C ALA A 434 8.85 -7.98 -20.36
N MET A 435 9.33 -6.73 -20.49
CA MET A 435 8.49 -5.59 -20.89
C MET A 435 7.93 -5.75 -22.30
N ARG A 436 8.77 -6.17 -23.25
CA ARG A 436 8.39 -6.43 -24.63
C ARG A 436 7.31 -7.51 -24.71
N ILE A 437 7.47 -8.61 -23.96
CA ILE A 437 6.50 -9.71 -23.89
C ILE A 437 5.18 -9.24 -23.27
N ALA A 438 5.23 -8.41 -22.23
CA ALA A 438 4.02 -7.83 -21.63
C ALA A 438 3.24 -6.98 -22.63
N GLY A 439 3.94 -6.29 -23.54
CA GLY A 439 3.35 -5.40 -24.54
C GLY A 439 3.07 -6.01 -25.92
N SER A 440 3.58 -7.20 -26.26
CA SER A 440 3.57 -7.69 -27.66
C SER A 440 2.32 -8.46 -28.08
N THR A 441 1.66 -9.16 -27.16
CA THR A 441 0.46 -9.97 -27.44
C THR A 441 -0.63 -9.68 -26.44
N LEU A 442 -1.90 -9.73 -26.86
CA LEU A 442 -3.05 -9.68 -25.97
C LEU A 442 -3.34 -11.04 -25.32
N ASP A 443 -2.94 -12.15 -25.96
CA ASP A 443 -3.09 -13.50 -25.43
C ASP A 443 -2.18 -13.71 -24.21
N GLU A 444 -2.80 -13.91 -23.04
CA GLU A 444 -2.09 -14.13 -21.78
C GLU A 444 -1.32 -15.46 -21.78
N ALA A 445 -1.85 -16.51 -22.40
CA ALA A 445 -1.18 -17.82 -22.44
C ALA A 445 0.09 -17.75 -23.30
N ALA A 446 0.01 -17.09 -24.46
CA ALA A 446 1.18 -16.82 -25.30
C ALA A 446 2.23 -15.96 -24.57
N ALA A 447 1.79 -14.88 -23.88
CA ALA A 447 2.69 -14.04 -23.10
C ALA A 447 3.37 -14.81 -21.95
N ARG A 448 2.62 -15.69 -21.27
CA ARG A 448 3.12 -16.52 -20.19
C ARG A 448 4.19 -17.49 -20.69
N SER A 449 3.90 -18.19 -21.79
CA SER A 449 4.86 -19.13 -22.40
C SER A 449 6.15 -18.43 -22.82
N ALA A 450 6.05 -17.28 -23.49
CA ALA A 450 7.22 -16.49 -23.89
C ALA A 450 8.03 -15.98 -22.69
N LEU A 451 7.34 -15.57 -21.61
CA LEU A 451 7.98 -15.09 -20.40
C LEU A 451 8.69 -16.21 -19.63
N ASP A 452 8.10 -17.41 -19.59
CA ASP A 452 8.71 -18.58 -18.96
C ASP A 452 10.01 -18.97 -19.68
N ALA A 453 9.98 -19.00 -21.02
CA ALA A 453 11.18 -19.22 -21.84
C ALA A 453 12.29 -18.17 -21.54
N LEU A 454 11.94 -16.88 -21.51
CA LEU A 454 12.89 -15.81 -21.17
C LEU A 454 13.47 -15.99 -19.76
N LEU A 455 12.64 -16.37 -18.79
CA LEU A 455 13.06 -16.55 -17.40
C LEU A 455 13.92 -17.80 -17.22
N ASP A 456 13.73 -18.84 -18.02
CA ASP A 456 14.53 -20.08 -17.99
C ASP A 456 15.94 -19.86 -18.56
N GLU A 457 16.06 -19.05 -19.62
CA GLU A 457 17.36 -18.62 -20.17
C GLU A 457 18.15 -17.72 -19.21
N ALA A 458 17.44 -16.96 -18.36
CA ALA A 458 18.03 -16.09 -17.35
C ALA A 458 18.56 -16.90 -16.15
N ALA A 459 19.69 -17.58 -16.34
CA ALA A 459 20.39 -18.27 -15.25
C ALA A 459 20.68 -17.29 -14.08
N LYS A 460 20.45 -17.76 -12.84
CA LYS A 460 20.78 -17.11 -11.55
C LYS A 460 19.75 -16.14 -10.92
N LEU A 461 18.51 -16.03 -11.42
CA LEU A 461 17.46 -15.31 -10.69
C LEU A 461 16.88 -16.15 -9.54
N PRO A 462 16.76 -15.60 -8.31
CA PRO A 462 16.04 -16.26 -7.23
C PRO A 462 14.57 -16.56 -7.62
N PRO A 463 13.98 -17.68 -7.20
CA PRO A 463 12.59 -18.03 -7.54
C PRO A 463 11.59 -16.91 -7.25
N ALA A 464 11.73 -16.24 -6.11
CA ALA A 464 10.87 -15.10 -5.75
C ALA A 464 10.95 -13.92 -6.74
N SER A 465 12.12 -13.68 -7.35
CA SER A 465 12.30 -12.63 -8.37
C SER A 465 11.65 -13.03 -9.69
N ARG A 466 11.75 -14.32 -10.07
CA ARG A 466 11.07 -14.87 -11.25
C ARG A 466 9.56 -14.77 -11.10
N ASP A 467 9.02 -15.15 -9.96
CA ASP A 467 7.59 -15.05 -9.64
C ASP A 467 7.11 -13.60 -9.62
N ALA A 468 7.90 -12.67 -9.07
CA ALA A 468 7.56 -11.25 -9.07
C ALA A 468 7.52 -10.68 -10.49
N MET A 469 8.50 -11.02 -11.33
CA MET A 469 8.53 -10.63 -12.74
C MET A 469 7.36 -11.21 -13.52
N ARG A 470 7.06 -12.51 -13.33
CA ARG A 470 5.89 -13.19 -13.92
C ARG A 470 4.60 -12.50 -13.53
N LYS A 471 4.41 -12.24 -12.23
CA LYS A 471 3.22 -11.57 -11.73
C LYS A 471 3.06 -10.15 -12.30
N GLN A 472 4.15 -9.41 -12.45
CA GLN A 472 4.09 -8.06 -13.00
C GLN A 472 3.80 -8.07 -14.50
N ALA A 473 4.56 -8.81 -15.29
CA ALA A 473 4.44 -8.84 -16.75
C ALA A 473 3.09 -9.40 -17.23
N LEU A 474 2.45 -10.25 -16.42
CA LEU A 474 1.13 -10.82 -16.71
C LEU A 474 -0.04 -10.06 -16.05
N ASP A 475 0.22 -9.03 -15.24
CA ASP A 475 -0.84 -8.22 -14.64
C ASP A 475 -1.63 -7.49 -15.76
N PRO A 476 -2.97 -7.60 -15.83
CA PRO A 476 -3.74 -7.02 -16.94
C PRO A 476 -3.52 -5.52 -17.12
N TRP A 477 -3.45 -4.79 -15.99
CA TRP A 477 -3.12 -3.37 -15.99
C TRP A 477 -1.73 -3.12 -16.56
N PHE A 478 -0.71 -3.86 -16.13
CA PHE A 478 0.66 -3.62 -16.60
C PHE A 478 0.80 -3.88 -18.10
N ARG A 479 0.14 -4.93 -18.60
CA ARG A 479 0.07 -5.26 -20.03
C ARG A 479 -0.61 -4.14 -20.83
N TRP A 480 -1.69 -3.57 -20.31
CA TRP A 480 -2.35 -2.41 -20.91
C TRP A 480 -1.44 -1.18 -20.87
N PHE A 481 -0.87 -0.89 -19.69
CA PHE A 481 -0.09 0.29 -19.38
C PHE A 481 1.18 0.38 -20.24
N VAL A 482 1.94 -0.71 -20.39
CA VAL A 482 3.17 -0.71 -21.18
C VAL A 482 2.93 -0.42 -22.67
N ARG A 483 1.76 -0.79 -23.21
CA ARG A 483 1.40 -0.54 -24.61
C ARG A 483 0.91 0.89 -24.83
N HIS A 484 0.64 1.63 -23.76
CA HIS A 484 0.02 2.93 -23.88
C HIS A 484 1.02 3.98 -24.36
N ASP A 485 0.54 4.85 -25.24
CA ASP A 485 1.21 6.07 -25.67
C ASP A 485 0.33 7.27 -25.29
N PRO A 486 0.74 8.07 -24.28
CA PRO A 486 -0.02 9.23 -23.82
C PRO A 486 -0.22 10.31 -24.90
N ALA A 487 0.67 10.37 -25.90
CA ALA A 487 0.70 11.47 -26.87
C ALA A 487 -0.62 11.58 -27.66
N GLN A 488 -1.27 10.46 -27.96
CA GLN A 488 -2.50 10.46 -28.75
C GLN A 488 -3.67 11.15 -28.04
N ALA A 489 -3.84 10.89 -26.75
CA ALA A 489 -4.90 11.50 -25.96
C ALA A 489 -4.62 12.99 -25.72
N LEU A 490 -3.36 13.33 -25.40
CA LEU A 490 -2.91 14.71 -25.20
C LEU A 490 -3.10 15.58 -26.44
N ALA A 491 -2.75 15.07 -27.63
CA ALA A 491 -2.87 15.80 -28.89
C ALA A 491 -4.33 16.10 -29.28
N ARG A 492 -5.29 15.34 -28.74
CA ARG A 492 -6.72 15.47 -29.04
C ARG A 492 -7.48 16.36 -28.07
N PHE A 493 -6.90 16.69 -26.91
CA PHE A 493 -7.56 17.57 -25.95
C PHE A 493 -7.42 19.04 -26.42
N PRO A 494 -8.54 19.73 -26.74
CA PRO A 494 -8.49 21.07 -27.32
C PRO A 494 -8.40 22.19 -26.27
N GLY A 495 -8.67 21.87 -25.00
CA GLY A 495 -8.70 22.85 -23.91
C GLY A 495 -7.31 23.16 -23.31
N PRO A 496 -7.25 24.08 -22.33
CA PRO A 496 -5.99 24.48 -21.71
C PRO A 496 -5.35 23.35 -20.90
N ILE A 497 -4.01 23.23 -20.99
CA ILE A 497 -3.23 22.22 -20.28
C ILE A 497 -2.08 22.90 -19.52
N LEU A 498 -1.92 22.58 -18.24
CA LEU A 498 -0.70 22.85 -17.49
C LEU A 498 -0.03 21.53 -17.11
N ALA A 499 1.18 21.27 -17.59
CA ALA A 499 1.99 20.13 -17.17
C ALA A 499 3.16 20.58 -16.28
N LEU A 500 3.25 19.99 -15.08
CA LEU A 500 4.28 20.26 -14.09
C LEU A 500 5.07 18.99 -13.80
N ASN A 501 6.39 19.10 -13.65
CA ASN A 501 7.23 18.06 -13.03
C ASN A 501 8.21 18.69 -12.04
N GLY A 502 8.52 17.97 -10.97
CA GLY A 502 9.66 18.31 -10.13
C GLY A 502 10.99 18.00 -10.83
N ALA A 503 11.96 18.91 -10.76
CA ALA A 503 13.28 18.75 -11.38
C ALA A 503 14.09 17.56 -10.83
N LEU A 504 13.77 17.11 -9.61
CA LEU A 504 14.38 15.93 -8.98
C LEU A 504 13.52 14.67 -9.11
N ASP A 505 12.46 14.68 -9.93
CA ASP A 505 11.65 13.48 -10.14
C ASP A 505 12.48 12.34 -10.74
N ARG A 506 12.52 11.20 -10.02
CA ARG A 506 13.22 9.97 -10.42
C ARG A 506 12.28 8.87 -10.90
N GLN A 507 10.98 9.11 -10.82
CA GLN A 507 9.95 8.17 -11.25
C GLN A 507 9.47 8.51 -12.66
N VAL A 508 9.17 9.79 -12.92
CA VAL A 508 8.78 10.30 -14.22
C VAL A 508 9.77 11.41 -14.58
N LEU A 509 10.83 11.04 -15.32
CA LEU A 509 11.97 11.95 -15.53
C LEU A 509 11.49 13.26 -16.20
N PRO A 510 11.79 14.43 -15.60
CA PRO A 510 11.11 15.68 -15.93
C PRO A 510 11.36 16.08 -17.38
N ARG A 511 12.63 16.13 -17.80
CA ARG A 511 13.00 16.51 -19.17
C ARG A 511 12.32 15.65 -20.23
N GLN A 512 12.44 14.31 -20.11
CA GLN A 512 11.88 13.37 -21.07
C GLN A 512 10.37 13.54 -21.23
N ASN A 513 9.65 13.66 -20.11
CA ASN A 513 8.19 13.66 -20.13
C ASN A 513 7.61 15.04 -20.46
N LEU A 514 8.20 16.13 -19.95
CA LEU A 514 7.75 17.48 -20.32
C LEU A 514 8.04 17.80 -21.80
N GLU A 515 9.15 17.32 -22.37
CA GLU A 515 9.41 17.42 -23.81
C GLU A 515 8.41 16.59 -24.62
N GLY A 516 8.09 15.37 -24.18
CA GLY A 516 7.07 14.52 -24.80
C GLY A 516 5.67 15.15 -24.79
N ILE A 517 5.23 15.69 -23.65
CA ILE A 517 3.96 16.42 -23.54
C ILE A 517 3.97 17.64 -24.48
N ARG A 518 5.03 18.46 -24.46
CA ARG A 518 5.14 19.64 -25.33
C ARG A 518 5.06 19.28 -26.81
N ALA A 519 5.67 18.16 -27.21
CA ALA A 519 5.59 17.68 -28.59
C ALA A 519 4.17 17.19 -28.94
N ALA A 520 3.54 16.42 -28.05
CA ALA A 520 2.17 15.92 -28.25
C ALA A 520 1.15 17.07 -28.33
N THR A 521 1.34 18.15 -27.57
CA THR A 521 0.43 19.29 -27.52
C THR A 521 0.88 20.46 -28.39
N ALA A 522 1.78 20.26 -29.36
CA ALA A 522 2.37 21.35 -30.14
C ALA A 522 1.35 22.19 -30.94
N SER A 523 0.20 21.60 -31.30
CA SER A 523 -0.92 22.30 -31.95
C SER A 523 -1.81 23.07 -30.98
N ASN A 524 -1.75 22.77 -29.67
CA ASN A 524 -2.54 23.41 -28.63
C ASN A 524 -1.78 24.62 -28.07
N ARG A 525 -2.26 25.83 -28.41
CA ARG A 525 -1.62 27.09 -28.01
C ARG A 525 -1.80 27.44 -26.54
N ASP A 526 -2.71 26.77 -25.84
CA ASP A 526 -2.98 26.96 -24.40
C ASP A 526 -2.44 25.80 -23.56
N ALA A 527 -1.48 25.04 -24.11
CA ALA A 527 -0.69 24.07 -23.38
C ALA A 527 0.62 24.69 -22.89
N ALA A 528 0.88 24.60 -21.59
CA ALA A 528 2.10 25.06 -20.94
C ALA A 528 2.79 23.91 -20.19
N THR A 529 4.12 23.86 -20.26
CA THR A 529 4.93 22.89 -19.50
C THR A 529 5.93 23.63 -18.61
N ARG A 530 6.07 23.21 -17.35
CA ARG A 530 6.98 23.84 -16.39
C ARG A 530 7.68 22.80 -15.51
N GLU A 531 9.00 22.88 -15.49
CA GLU A 531 9.83 22.15 -14.54
C GLU A 531 9.99 22.98 -13.26
N LEU A 532 9.79 22.37 -12.10
CA LEU A 532 9.88 23.02 -10.79
C LEU A 532 11.16 22.59 -10.08
N ALA A 533 12.09 23.54 -9.93
CA ALA A 533 13.41 23.32 -9.35
C ALA A 533 13.31 22.76 -7.91
N GLY A 534 14.15 21.78 -7.60
CA GLY A 534 14.29 21.22 -6.25
C GLY A 534 13.13 20.34 -5.77
N LEU A 535 12.13 20.05 -6.60
CA LEU A 535 10.98 19.22 -6.21
C LEU A 535 11.12 17.77 -6.70
N ASN A 536 10.69 16.80 -5.89
CA ASN A 536 10.62 15.38 -6.26
C ASN A 536 9.30 15.01 -6.98
N HIS A 537 9.06 13.70 -7.15
CA HIS A 537 7.83 13.17 -7.79
C HIS A 537 6.54 13.62 -7.08
N LEU A 538 6.55 13.67 -5.75
CA LEU A 538 5.40 14.11 -4.93
C LEU A 538 5.34 15.64 -4.80
N PHE A 539 6.16 16.37 -5.55
CA PHE A 539 6.31 17.83 -5.46
C PHE A 539 6.76 18.33 -4.08
N GLN A 540 7.48 17.51 -3.32
CA GLN A 540 8.11 17.92 -2.07
C GLN A 540 9.48 18.53 -2.34
N THR A 541 9.90 19.50 -1.54
CA THR A 541 11.26 20.03 -1.54
C THR A 541 12.23 18.92 -1.15
N ALA A 542 13.13 18.60 -2.06
CA ALA A 542 13.92 17.39 -2.05
C ALA A 542 15.41 17.69 -2.25
N ARG A 543 16.26 16.77 -1.79
CA ARG A 543 17.71 16.85 -2.02
C ARG A 543 18.12 15.95 -3.17
N THR A 544 17.59 14.73 -3.20
CA THR A 544 17.98 13.70 -4.16
C THR A 544 16.84 13.33 -5.10
N GLY A 545 15.60 13.48 -4.64
CA GLY A 545 14.38 13.00 -5.31
C GLY A 545 14.13 11.51 -5.17
N GLY A 546 15.01 10.78 -4.46
CA GLY A 546 14.89 9.35 -4.23
C GLY A 546 13.75 9.01 -3.26
N LEU A 547 13.15 7.83 -3.41
CA LEU A 547 12.05 7.37 -2.53
C LEU A 547 12.44 7.34 -1.04
N GLY A 548 13.72 7.15 -0.73
CA GLY A 548 14.20 7.01 0.65
C GLY A 548 14.02 8.28 1.50
N GLU A 549 13.94 9.47 0.90
CA GLU A 549 13.74 10.72 1.65
C GLU A 549 12.26 11.06 1.87
N TYR A 550 11.32 10.42 1.15
CA TYR A 550 9.91 10.86 1.12
C TYR A 550 9.28 10.85 2.52
N ALA A 551 9.47 9.77 3.27
CA ALA A 551 8.91 9.64 4.63
C ALA A 551 9.56 10.58 5.65
N ALA A 552 10.82 10.97 5.43
CA ALA A 552 11.58 11.86 6.31
C ALA A 552 11.25 13.35 6.08
N ILE A 553 10.78 13.71 4.88
CA ILE A 553 10.34 15.07 4.58
C ILE A 553 9.05 15.35 5.38
N GLU A 554 8.98 16.51 6.04
CA GLU A 554 7.75 16.93 6.76
C GLU A 554 6.73 17.57 5.79
N GLU A 555 7.22 18.29 4.79
CA GLU A 555 6.42 18.90 3.72
C GLU A 555 5.72 17.82 2.88
N THR A 556 4.41 17.93 2.72
CA THR A 556 3.59 17.05 1.88
C THR A 556 3.62 17.49 0.42
N MET A 557 3.51 18.79 0.16
CA MET A 557 3.60 19.35 -1.19
C MET A 557 4.10 20.78 -1.10
N SER A 558 5.06 21.14 -1.96
CA SER A 558 5.68 22.47 -1.93
C SER A 558 4.67 23.57 -2.24
N PRO A 559 4.67 24.70 -1.48
CA PRO A 559 3.93 25.89 -1.84
C PRO A 559 4.16 26.33 -3.28
N LEU A 560 5.37 26.15 -3.83
CA LEU A 560 5.68 26.46 -5.23
C LEU A 560 4.78 25.68 -6.21
N ALA A 561 4.54 24.40 -5.94
CA ALA A 561 3.68 23.57 -6.77
C ALA A 561 2.20 23.92 -6.54
N LEU A 562 1.79 24.07 -5.28
CA LEU A 562 0.42 24.46 -4.92
C LEU A 562 0.01 25.80 -5.56
N ASP A 563 0.89 26.80 -5.52
CA ASP A 563 0.67 28.12 -6.11
C ASP A 563 0.71 28.08 -7.63
N ALA A 564 1.58 27.26 -8.25
CA ALA A 564 1.60 27.09 -9.69
C ALA A 564 0.27 26.50 -10.22
N VAL A 565 -0.30 25.51 -9.53
CA VAL A 565 -1.60 24.91 -9.90
C VAL A 565 -2.73 25.90 -9.66
N SER A 566 -2.85 26.41 -8.43
CA SER A 566 -3.97 27.30 -8.06
C SER A 566 -3.96 28.61 -8.82
N GLY A 567 -2.80 29.24 -9.00
CA GLY A 567 -2.67 30.48 -9.77
C GLY A 567 -3.13 30.30 -11.22
N TRP A 568 -2.72 29.21 -11.87
CA TRP A 568 -3.10 28.92 -13.25
C TRP A 568 -4.61 28.70 -13.42
N ILE A 569 -5.24 28.00 -12.47
CA ILE A 569 -6.70 27.75 -12.48
C ILE A 569 -7.47 29.04 -12.21
N VAL A 570 -7.15 29.74 -11.11
CA VAL A 570 -7.92 30.90 -10.64
C VAL A 570 -7.81 32.08 -11.61
N GLU A 571 -6.67 32.26 -12.28
CA GLU A 571 -6.50 33.28 -13.32
C GLU A 571 -7.44 33.06 -14.51
N ARG A 572 -7.69 31.80 -14.89
CA ARG A 572 -8.48 31.44 -16.08
C ARG A 572 -9.97 31.24 -15.79
N TYR A 573 -10.28 30.76 -14.60
CA TYR A 573 -11.61 30.35 -14.19
C TYR A 573 -11.96 30.98 -12.84
N PRO A 574 -12.15 32.31 -12.76
CA PRO A 574 -12.58 32.93 -11.52
C PRO A 574 -14.00 32.47 -11.16
N ALA A 575 -14.28 32.35 -9.85
CA ALA A 575 -15.65 32.12 -9.38
C ALA A 575 -16.56 33.25 -9.89
N ARG A 576 -17.69 32.88 -10.50
CA ARG A 576 -18.63 33.87 -11.05
C ARG A 576 -19.53 34.37 -9.93
N THR A 577 -19.80 35.67 -9.90
CA THR A 577 -20.89 36.21 -9.08
C THR A 577 -22.21 35.84 -9.76
N PRO A 578 -23.24 35.34 -9.05
CA PRO A 578 -24.55 35.11 -9.65
C PRO A 578 -25.04 36.41 -10.29
N ALA A 579 -25.51 36.34 -11.54
CA ALA A 579 -26.22 37.47 -12.13
C ALA A 579 -27.44 37.77 -11.24
N SER A 580 -27.64 39.05 -10.90
CA SER A 580 -28.85 39.47 -10.18
C SER A 580 -30.08 39.01 -10.96
N PRO A 581 -31.10 38.45 -10.29
CA PRO A 581 -32.36 38.13 -10.96
C PRO A 581 -33.01 39.45 -11.39
N ASP A 582 -33.06 39.69 -12.69
CA ASP A 582 -33.87 40.75 -13.31
C ASP A 582 -35.36 40.43 -13.25
#